data_AF-A0A4Q5MV97-F1
#
_entry.id   AF-A0A4Q5MV97-F1
#
_cell.length_a   1.000
_cell.length_b   1.000
_cell.length_c   1.000
_cell.angle_alpha   90.00
_cell.angle_beta   90.00
_cell.angle_gamma   90.00
#
_symmetry.space_group_name_H-M   'P 1'
#
loop_
_entity.id
_entity.type
_entity.pdbx_description
1 polymer ?
#
loop_
_entity_poly.entity_id
_entity_poly.type
_entity_poly.pdbx_seq_one_letter_code
_entity_poly.pdbx_strand_id
1 'polypeptide(L)' 'MGKLTDGGGDSVIAVAAGQKVANEYYNTGKQAANLVAAGAALWCCDTCIPARGLTDDRLLPGAQRFSISEFLEWSTWA' A
#
# COMPACT_ATOMS: atom_id res chain seq x y z
N MET A 1 15.37 7.50 6.71
CA MET A 1 13.90 7.38 6.82
C MET A 1 13.50 6.14 6.03
N GLY A 2 13.15 5.05 6.70
CA GLY A 2 12.86 3.76 6.05
C GLY A 2 11.59 3.86 5.21
N LYS A 3 11.68 3.51 3.92
CA LYS A 3 10.54 3.46 3.01
C LYS A 3 9.72 2.22 3.37
N LEU A 4 8.52 2.39 3.90
CA LEU A 4 7.62 1.26 4.20
C LEU A 4 6.93 0.87 2.89
N THR A 5 7.30 -0.26 2.29
CA THR A 5 6.58 -0.75 1.11
C THR A 5 5.30 -1.44 1.58
N ASP A 6 4.16 -1.12 0.98
CA ASP A 6 3.13 -2.16 0.95
C ASP A 6 3.59 -3.18 -0.11
N GLY A 7 3.59 -4.45 0.28
CA GLY A 7 4.24 -5.48 -0.53
C GLY A 7 3.62 -5.61 -1.93
N GLY A 8 4.33 -6.28 -2.83
CA GLY A 8 3.75 -6.74 -4.09
C GLY A 8 2.73 -7.88 -3.89
N GLY A 9 1.97 -8.21 -4.93
CA GLY A 9 0.96 -9.28 -4.88
C GLY A 9 -0.34 -8.82 -4.24
N ASP A 10 -0.95 -9.65 -3.37
CA ASP A 10 -2.26 -9.37 -2.77
C ASP A 10 -2.25 -8.30 -1.67
N SER A 11 -1.09 -7.96 -1.12
CA SER A 11 -0.99 -6.93 -0.08
C SER A 11 -1.44 -5.55 -0.55
N VAL A 12 -1.49 -5.29 -1.85
CA VAL A 12 -2.02 -4.02 -2.40
C VAL A 12 -3.49 -3.76 -2.02
N ILE A 13 -4.25 -4.80 -1.63
CA ILE A 13 -5.64 -4.65 -1.15
C ILE A 13 -5.67 -3.99 0.23
N ALA A 14 -4.60 -4.09 1.02
CA ALA A 14 -4.55 -3.53 2.38
C ALA A 14 -4.75 -2.00 2.40
N VAL A 15 -4.41 -1.32 1.31
CA VAL A 15 -4.55 0.13 1.14
C VAL A 15 -5.77 0.54 0.30
N ALA A 16 -6.71 -0.39 0.06
CA ALA A 16 -7.96 -0.05 -0.62
C ALA A 16 -8.78 0.97 0.21
N ALA A 17 -9.25 2.02 -0.44
CA ALA A 17 -10.04 3.07 0.19
C ALA A 17 -11.46 2.60 0.55
N GLY A 18 -12.03 3.20 1.59
CA GLY A 18 -13.43 2.97 1.98
C GLY A 18 -13.69 1.65 2.70
N GLN A 19 -12.66 0.99 3.24
CA GLN A 19 -12.82 -0.24 4.03
C GLN A 19 -13.77 -0.01 5.22
N LYS A 20 -14.87 -0.78 5.23
CA LYS A 20 -15.79 -0.88 6.36
C LYS A 20 -15.58 -2.23 7.01
N VAL A 21 -15.17 -2.21 8.26
CA VAL A 21 -14.80 -3.40 9.03
C VAL A 21 -15.64 -3.43 10.30
N ALA A 22 -16.05 -4.62 10.74
CA ALA A 22 -16.79 -4.79 11.98
C ALA A 22 -15.99 -4.29 13.19
N ASN A 23 -16.70 -3.91 14.26
CA ASN A 23 -16.04 -3.49 15.50
C ASN A 23 -15.18 -4.65 16.05
N GLU A 24 -14.06 -4.32 16.70
CA GLU A 24 -13.06 -5.27 17.24
C GLU A 24 -12.16 -5.99 16.20
N TYR A 25 -12.30 -5.70 14.90
CA TYR A 25 -11.39 -6.22 13.87
C TYR A 25 -10.39 -5.16 13.41
N TYR A 26 -9.21 -5.62 12.98
CA TYR A 26 -8.22 -4.73 12.39
C TYR A 26 -8.71 -4.16 11.05
N ASN A 27 -8.61 -2.85 10.93
CA ASN A 27 -8.82 -2.14 9.69
C ASN A 27 -7.45 -1.74 9.14
N THR A 28 -6.94 -2.54 8.20
CA THR A 28 -5.61 -2.35 7.61
C THR A 28 -5.51 -1.00 6.90
N GLY A 29 -6.59 -0.51 6.30
CA GLY A 29 -6.61 0.82 5.70
C GLY A 29 -6.42 1.95 6.72
N LYS A 30 -7.07 1.88 7.89
CA LYS A 30 -6.85 2.85 8.98
C LYS A 30 -5.43 2.76 9.54
N GLN A 31 -4.91 1.54 9.69
CA GLN A 31 -3.53 1.35 10.15
C GLN A 31 -2.51 1.95 9.17
N ALA A 32 -2.69 1.70 7.87
CA ALA A 32 -1.87 2.27 6.80
C ALA A 32 -1.95 3.80 6.78
N ALA A 33 -3.15 4.38 6.91
CA ALA A 33 -3.33 5.83 6.99
C ALA A 33 -2.59 6.45 8.19
N ASN A 34 -2.58 5.78 9.35
CA ASN A 34 -1.82 6.24 10.52
C ASN A 34 -0.30 6.23 10.27
N LEU A 35 0.20 5.24 9.53
CA LEU A 35 1.62 5.20 9.13
C LEU A 35 1.97 6.37 8.20
N VAL A 36 1.11 6.66 7.22
CA VAL A 36 1.26 7.85 6.36
C VAL A 36 1.27 9.13 7.18
N ALA A 37 0.34 9.27 8.13
CA ALA A 37 0.28 10.43 9.02
C ALA A 37 1.54 10.57 9.89
N ALA A 38 2.22 9.46 10.21
CA ALA A 38 3.51 9.44 10.91
C ALA A 38 4.72 9.69 9.97
N GLY A 39 4.49 9.96 8.68
CA GLY A 39 5.54 10.26 7.70
C GLY A 39 6.09 9.04 6.96
N ALA A 40 5.45 7.88 7.07
CA ALA A 40 5.80 6.74 6.22
C ALA A 40 5.32 6.99 4.78
N ALA A 41 6.14 6.58 3.81
CA ALA A 41 5.66 6.42 2.44
C ALA A 41 4.94 5.07 2.34
N LEU A 42 3.82 4.99 1.59
CA LEU A 42 3.18 3.74 1.21
C LEU A 42 3.37 3.54 -0.29
N TRP A 43 4.03 2.44 -0.65
CA TRP A 43 4.37 2.11 -2.03
C TRP A 43 3.63 0.84 -2.44
N CYS A 44 2.86 0.87 -3.54
CA CYS A 44 2.11 -0.24 -4.12
C CYS A 44 2.68 -0.68 -5.46
N CYS A 45 2.70 -2.00 -5.69
CA CYS A 45 3.11 -2.56 -6.98
C CYS A 45 2.18 -2.11 -8.12
N ASP A 46 2.74 -1.43 -9.12
CA ASP A 46 2.00 -0.83 -10.24
C ASP A 46 1.18 -1.85 -11.05
N THR A 47 1.74 -3.03 -11.32
CA THR A 47 1.04 -4.08 -12.08
C THR A 47 0.08 -4.90 -11.23
N CYS A 48 0.28 -4.94 -9.91
CA CYS A 48 -0.53 -5.72 -8.99
C CYS A 48 -1.88 -5.06 -8.73
N ILE A 49 -1.92 -3.73 -8.65
CA ILE A 49 -3.14 -2.93 -8.46
C ILE A 49 -4.23 -3.25 -9.51
N PRO A 50 -3.99 -3.04 -10.83
CA PRO A 50 -4.99 -3.36 -11.85
C PRO A 50 -5.26 -4.86 -11.95
N ALA A 51 -4.28 -5.72 -11.65
CA ALA A 51 -4.49 -7.17 -11.60
C ALA A 51 -5.47 -7.61 -10.50
N ARG A 52 -5.64 -6.80 -9.43
CA ARG A 52 -6.67 -6.98 -8.39
C ARG A 52 -7.95 -6.19 -8.66
N GLY A 53 -8.07 -5.55 -9.82
CA GLY A 53 -9.24 -4.72 -10.17
C GLY A 53 -9.34 -3.42 -9.38
N LEU A 54 -8.23 -2.95 -8.80
CA LEU A 54 -8.16 -1.66 -8.13
C LEU A 54 -7.75 -0.56 -9.12
N THR A 55 -8.29 0.63 -8.90
CA THR A 55 -7.98 1.86 -9.62
C THR A 55 -7.43 2.90 -8.64
N ASP A 56 -6.77 3.95 -9.12
CA ASP A 56 -6.08 4.90 -8.24
C ASP A 56 -7.04 5.66 -7.32
N ASP A 57 -8.27 5.94 -7.77
CA ASP A 57 -9.34 6.53 -6.96
C ASP A 57 -9.84 5.59 -5.84
N ARG A 58 -9.45 4.31 -5.89
CA ARG A 58 -9.77 3.28 -4.90
C ARG A 58 -8.62 3.03 -3.93
N LEU A 59 -7.57 3.86 -3.94
CA LEU A 59 -6.45 3.78 -2.99
C LEU A 59 -6.52 4.88 -1.93
N LEU A 60 -5.96 4.59 -0.76
CA LEU A 60 -5.86 5.57 0.32
C LEU A 60 -4.98 6.77 -0.09
N PRO A 61 -5.29 7.98 0.40
CA PRO A 61 -4.39 9.12 0.26
C PRO A 61 -2.99 8.79 0.83
N GLY A 62 -1.95 9.06 0.04
CA GLY A 62 -0.56 8.76 0.40
C GLY A 62 -0.04 7.40 -0.08
N ALA A 63 -0.90 6.55 -0.65
CA ALA A 63 -0.47 5.39 -1.42
C ALA A 63 0.09 5.83 -2.78
N GLN A 64 1.28 5.33 -3.15
CA GLN A 64 2.00 5.68 -4.36
C GLN A 64 2.38 4.42 -5.13
N ARG A 65 2.39 4.45 -6.46
CA ARG A 65 2.78 3.28 -7.26
C ARG A 65 4.30 3.19 -7.43
N PHE A 66 4.82 1.97 -7.48
CA PHE A 66 6.20 1.66 -7.87
C PHE A 66 6.23 0.56 -8.94
N SER A 67 7.28 0.59 -9.76
CA SER A 67 7.62 -0.44 -10.73
C SER A 67 8.46 -1.57 -10.11
N ILE A 68 8.37 -2.78 -10.64
CA ILE A 68 9.19 -3.90 -10.15
C ILE A 68 10.70 -3.59 -10.19
N SER A 69 11.14 -2.76 -11.14
CA SER A 69 12.53 -2.29 -11.23
C SER A 69 12.91 -1.43 -10.03
N GLU A 70 12.10 -0.44 -9.66
CA GLU A 70 12.31 0.39 -8.46
C GLU A 70 12.31 -0.46 -7.18
N PHE A 71 11.45 -1.47 -7.11
CA PHE A 71 11.44 -2.41 -5.99
C PHE A 71 12.71 -3.24 -5.92
N LEU A 72 13.22 -3.72 -7.05
CA LEU A 72 14.47 -4.48 -7.10
C LEU A 72 15.63 -3.66 -6.56
N GLU A 73 15.74 -2.38 -6.93
CA GLU A 73 16.75 -1.47 -6.37
C GLU A 73 16.70 -1.44 -4.84
N TRP A 74 15.51 -1.41 -4.25
CA TRP A 74 15.35 -1.46 -2.79
C TRP A 74 15.58 -2.86 -2.22
N SER A 75 15.34 -3.94 -2.94
CA SER A 75 15.57 -5.28 -2.39
C SER A 75 17.05 -5.61 -2.23
N THR A 76 17.95 -4.94 -2.98
CA THR A 76 19.39 -5.28 -2.98
C THR A 76 20.14 -4.89 -1.71
N TRP A 77 19.58 -4.05 -0.85
CA TRP A 77 20.18 -3.73 0.46
C TRP A 77 19.71 -4.65 1.60
N ALA A 78 18.63 -5.40 1.37
CA ALA A 78 18.03 -6.31 2.35
C ALA A 78 18.60 -7.73 2.20
#